data_AF-K9ZP69-F1
#
_entry.id   AF-K9ZP69-F1
#
_cell.length_a   1.000
_cell.length_b   1.000
_cell.length_c   1.000
_cell.angle_alpha   90.00
_cell.angle_beta   90.00
_cell.angle_gamma   90.00
#
_symmetry.space_group_name_H-M   'P 1'
#
loop_
_entity.id
_entity.type
_entity.pdbx_description
1 polymer ?
#
loop_
_entity_poly.entity_id
_entity_poly.type
_entity_poly.pdbx_seq_one_letter_code
_entity_poly.pdbx_strand_id
1 'polypeptide(L)'
;MVSTRKTTKSARKIVKHIPALKRVITYQEKVHLMVIEVLREESGRELAATARFNEQEFDWDKHNTQFRKDYINTPLKELINYARLLYGLNNLDEIRDRRAAHKAARSKRMDGLHGLSNNSNDWIDDDFDQDEDDEDLETED
;
A
#
# COMPACT_ATOMS: atom_id res chain seq x y z
N MET A 1 -13.25 50.99 42.24
CA MET A 1 -12.27 50.21 41.44
C MET A 1 -13.00 49.00 40.86
N VAL A 2 -13.26 48.97 39.56
CA VAL A 2 -13.97 47.85 38.91
C VAL A 2 -12.92 46.86 38.43
N SER A 3 -12.89 45.68 39.05
CA SER A 3 -11.95 44.60 38.71
C SER A 3 -12.47 43.83 37.49
N THR A 4 -11.85 44.05 36.33
CA THR A 4 -12.15 43.33 35.09
C THR A 4 -11.50 41.94 35.11
N ARG A 5 -12.33 40.89 35.21
CA ARG A 5 -11.87 39.50 35.08
C ARG A 5 -11.47 39.23 33.62
N LYS A 6 -10.18 39.00 33.37
CA LYS A 6 -9.67 38.50 32.09
C LYS A 6 -10.13 37.05 31.91
N THR A 7 -11.00 36.82 30.94
CA THR A 7 -11.39 35.48 30.49
C THR A 7 -10.32 34.93 29.55
N THR A 8 -9.54 33.97 30.03
CA THR A 8 -8.62 33.20 29.18
C THR A 8 -9.45 32.29 28.28
N LYS A 9 -9.49 32.60 26.98
CA LYS A 9 -10.10 31.71 25.97
C LYS A 9 -9.31 30.40 25.93
N SER A 10 -9.92 29.32 26.41
CA SER A 10 -9.40 27.97 26.26
C SER A 10 -9.30 27.62 24.77
N ALA A 11 -8.09 27.49 24.26
CA ALA A 11 -7.84 27.02 22.90
C ALA A 11 -8.26 25.54 22.84
N ARG A 12 -9.38 25.25 22.15
CA ARG A 12 -9.79 23.87 21.90
C ARG A 12 -8.72 23.22 21.03
N LYS A 13 -8.02 22.20 21.55
CA LYS A 13 -7.14 21.35 20.74
C LYS A 13 -7.96 20.78 19.60
N ILE A 14 -7.59 21.11 18.37
CA ILE A 14 -8.16 20.49 17.18
C ILE A 14 -7.66 19.05 17.20
N VAL A 15 -8.52 18.11 17.58
CA VAL A 15 -8.21 16.69 17.52
C VAL A 15 -8.19 16.32 16.04
N LYS A 16 -7.01 16.06 15.48
CA LYS A 16 -6.87 15.56 14.11
C LYS A 16 -7.70 14.29 13.98
N HIS A 17 -8.54 14.23 12.96
CA HIS A 17 -9.32 13.03 12.66
C HIS A 17 -8.37 11.90 12.25
N ILE A 18 -8.34 10.81 13.03
CA ILE A 18 -7.61 9.59 12.69
C ILE A 18 -8.63 8.57 12.20
N PRO A 19 -8.54 8.11 10.94
CA PRO A 19 -9.40 7.06 10.42
C PRO A 19 -9.37 5.80 11.29
N ALA A 20 -10.52 5.16 11.48
CA ALA A 20 -10.65 3.98 12.34
C ALA A 20 -9.69 2.85 11.96
N LEU A 21 -9.46 2.61 10.65
CA LEU A 21 -8.53 1.57 10.19
C LEU A 21 -7.07 1.84 10.57
N LYS A 22 -6.64 3.11 10.64
CA LYS A 22 -5.30 3.48 11.15
C LYS A 22 -5.12 3.12 12.63
N ARG A 23 -6.21 2.90 13.38
CA ARG A 23 -6.17 2.46 14.79
C ARG A 23 -6.07 0.95 14.95
N VAL A 24 -6.41 0.18 13.91
CA VAL A 24 -6.54 -1.29 13.99
C VAL A 24 -5.44 -2.00 13.22
N ILE A 25 -4.98 -1.44 12.10
CA ILE A 25 -3.95 -2.04 11.25
C ILE A 25 -2.59 -1.44 11.63
N THR A 26 -1.70 -2.30 12.12
CA THR A 26 -0.33 -1.91 12.46
C THR A 26 0.47 -1.56 11.20
N TYR A 27 1.59 -0.84 11.38
CA TYR A 27 2.50 -0.55 10.27
C TYR A 27 3.01 -1.84 9.60
N GLN A 28 3.39 -2.85 10.38
CA GLN A 28 3.83 -4.14 9.85
C GLN A 28 2.77 -4.81 8.99
N GLU A 29 1.50 -4.72 9.38
CA GLU A 29 0.39 -5.27 8.61
C GLU A 29 0.20 -4.53 7.28
N LYS A 30 0.37 -3.20 7.26
CA LYS A 30 0.36 -2.43 6.01
C LYS A 30 1.49 -2.86 5.07
N VAL A 31 2.70 -3.02 5.60
CA VAL A 31 3.86 -3.48 4.83
C VAL A 31 3.62 -4.89 4.30
N HIS A 32 3.06 -5.79 5.12
CA HIS A 32 2.68 -7.13 4.70
C HIS A 32 1.71 -7.08 3.50
N LEU A 33 0.60 -6.34 3.63
CA LEU A 33 -0.40 -6.22 2.57
C LEU A 33 0.19 -5.60 1.30
N MET A 34 1.11 -4.65 1.43
CA MET A 34 1.83 -4.04 0.32
C MET A 34 2.67 -5.08 -0.45
N VAL A 35 3.48 -5.87 0.26
CA VAL A 35 4.32 -6.90 -0.38
C VAL A 35 3.46 -7.98 -1.05
N ILE A 36 2.38 -8.42 -0.40
CA ILE A 36 1.41 -9.36 -0.99
C ILE A 36 0.79 -8.79 -2.27
N GLU A 37 0.41 -7.51 -2.29
CA GLU A 37 -0.17 -6.86 -3.47
C GLU A 37 0.80 -6.93 -4.67
N VAL A 38 2.07 -6.59 -4.46
CA VAL A 38 3.10 -6.61 -5.50
C VAL A 38 3.35 -8.02 -6.01
N LEU A 39 3.57 -8.99 -5.11
CA LEU A 39 3.85 -10.38 -5.52
C LEU A 39 2.69 -11.00 -6.31
N ARG A 40 1.44 -10.69 -5.91
CA ARG A 40 0.24 -11.17 -6.62
C ARG A 40 0.18 -10.60 -8.04
N GLU A 41 0.46 -9.32 -8.19
CA GLU A 41 0.42 -8.64 -9.49
C GLU A 41 1.56 -9.10 -10.40
N GLU A 42 2.79 -9.22 -9.89
CA GLU A 42 3.94 -9.72 -10.66
C GLU A 42 3.71 -11.13 -11.17
N SER A 43 3.39 -12.08 -10.28
CA SER A 43 3.11 -13.47 -10.66
C SER A 43 1.95 -13.56 -11.65
N GLY A 44 0.89 -12.79 -11.44
CA GLY A 44 -0.25 -12.75 -12.36
C GLY A 44 0.14 -12.21 -13.74
N ARG A 45 1.01 -11.20 -13.82
CA ARG A 45 1.48 -10.63 -15.10
C ARG A 45 2.32 -11.62 -15.88
N GLU A 46 3.22 -12.34 -15.22
CA GLU A 46 4.05 -13.37 -15.87
C GLU A 46 3.20 -14.54 -16.39
N LEU A 47 2.27 -15.04 -15.57
CA LEU A 47 1.36 -16.10 -15.97
C LEU A 47 0.41 -15.66 -17.09
N ALA A 48 -0.11 -14.42 -17.02
CA ALA A 48 -0.92 -13.85 -18.09
C ALA A 48 -0.13 -13.69 -19.40
N ALA A 49 1.14 -13.26 -19.33
CA ALA A 49 2.01 -13.16 -20.50
C ALA A 49 2.28 -14.54 -21.11
N THR A 50 2.53 -15.55 -20.28
CA THR A 50 2.73 -16.94 -20.70
C THR A 50 1.47 -17.50 -21.37
N ALA A 51 0.30 -17.27 -20.78
CA ALA A 51 -0.97 -17.70 -21.36
C ALA A 51 -1.21 -17.05 -22.73
N ARG A 52 -0.96 -15.73 -22.85
CA ARG A 52 -1.05 -15.02 -24.13
C ARG A 52 -0.12 -15.58 -25.19
N PHE A 53 1.11 -15.91 -24.83
CA PHE A 53 2.07 -16.53 -25.75
C PHE A 53 1.60 -17.90 -26.24
N ASN A 54 0.89 -18.64 -25.39
CA ASN A 54 0.32 -19.95 -25.69
C ASN A 54 -1.11 -19.88 -26.27
N GLU A 55 -1.62 -18.70 -26.62
CA GLU A 55 -3.00 -18.49 -27.09
C GLU A 55 -4.08 -19.00 -26.11
N GLN A 56 -3.77 -18.98 -24.82
CA GLN A 56 -4.66 -19.36 -23.72
C GLN A 56 -5.22 -18.13 -22.99
N GLU A 57 -6.41 -18.29 -22.41
CA GLU A 57 -7.00 -17.29 -21.54
C GLU A 57 -6.44 -17.41 -20.11
N PHE A 58 -6.12 -16.28 -19.49
CA PHE A 58 -5.67 -16.22 -18.11
C PHE A 58 -6.78 -15.71 -17.20
N ASP A 59 -7.19 -16.55 -16.26
CA ASP A 59 -8.22 -16.23 -15.27
C ASP A 59 -7.60 -15.54 -14.04
N TRP A 60 -7.74 -14.22 -13.99
CA TRP A 60 -7.27 -13.39 -12.89
C TRP A 60 -7.99 -13.68 -11.57
N ASP A 61 -9.28 -14.03 -11.59
CA ASP A 61 -10.05 -14.24 -10.37
C ASP A 61 -9.67 -15.56 -9.70
N LYS A 62 -9.45 -16.60 -10.52
CA LYS A 62 -8.90 -17.87 -10.06
C LYS A 62 -7.50 -17.70 -9.49
N HIS A 63 -6.60 -16.99 -10.20
CA HIS A 63 -5.26 -16.66 -9.70
C HIS A 63 -5.32 -15.92 -8.37
N ASN A 64 -6.11 -14.85 -8.28
CA ASN A 64 -6.22 -14.04 -7.06
C ASN A 64 -6.75 -14.84 -5.88
N THR A 65 -7.72 -15.73 -6.12
CA THR A 65 -8.28 -16.60 -5.08
C THR A 65 -7.26 -17.61 -4.58
N GLN A 66 -6.54 -18.25 -5.50
CA GLN A 66 -5.50 -19.23 -5.16
C GLN A 66 -4.33 -18.55 -4.43
N PHE A 67 -3.83 -17.43 -4.97
CA PHE A 67 -2.75 -16.66 -4.37
C PHE A 67 -3.07 -16.23 -2.93
N ARG A 68 -4.31 -15.75 -2.67
CA ARG A 68 -4.72 -15.39 -1.31
C ARG A 68 -4.69 -16.60 -0.38
N LYS A 69 -5.16 -17.78 -0.81
CA LYS A 69 -5.14 -18.99 0.02
C LYS A 69 -3.70 -19.42 0.35
N ASP A 70 -2.80 -19.31 -0.63
CA ASP A 70 -1.43 -19.79 -0.50
C ASP A 70 -0.57 -18.87 0.36
N TYR A 71 -0.77 -17.55 0.27
CA TYR A 71 0.18 -16.57 0.83
C TYR A 71 -0.37 -15.65 1.93
N ILE A 72 -1.66 -15.67 2.27
CA ILE A 72 -2.24 -14.73 3.26
C ILE A 72 -1.63 -14.88 4.66
N ASN A 73 -1.18 -16.08 5.03
CA ASN A 73 -0.59 -16.35 6.34
C ASN A 73 0.95 -16.45 6.30
N THR A 74 1.56 -16.12 5.15
CA THR A 74 3.02 -16.21 4.99
C THR A 74 3.72 -15.07 5.74
N PRO A 75 4.77 -15.32 6.53
CA PRO A 75 5.49 -14.27 7.23
C PRO A 75 6.10 -13.22 6.28
N LEU A 76 6.08 -11.94 6.68
CA LEU A 76 6.63 -10.83 5.89
C LEU A 76 8.08 -11.09 5.42
N LYS A 77 8.92 -11.69 6.27
CA LYS A 77 10.30 -12.04 5.93
C LYS A 77 10.40 -12.98 4.73
N GLU A 78 9.51 -13.96 4.64
CA GLU A 78 9.46 -14.90 3.51
C GLU A 78 8.95 -14.21 2.25
N LEU A 79 7.93 -13.35 2.37
CA LEU A 79 7.40 -12.57 1.26
C LEU A 79 8.46 -11.64 0.65
N ILE A 80 9.24 -10.94 1.48
CA ILE A 80 10.37 -10.12 1.02
C ILE A 80 11.41 -11.00 0.31
N ASN A 81 11.69 -12.19 0.84
CA ASN A 81 12.61 -13.11 0.19
C ASN A 81 12.11 -13.58 -1.18
N TYR A 82 10.81 -13.85 -1.35
CA TYR A 82 10.23 -14.13 -2.66
C TYR A 82 10.36 -12.94 -3.61
N ALA A 83 10.09 -11.73 -3.13
CA ALA A 83 10.24 -10.51 -3.93
C ALA A 83 11.67 -10.35 -4.46
N ARG A 84 12.66 -10.63 -3.61
CA ARG A 84 14.08 -10.60 -3.96
C ARG A 84 14.45 -11.70 -4.96
N LEU A 85 14.10 -12.95 -4.66
CA LEU A 85 14.55 -14.11 -5.46
C LEU A 85 13.89 -14.18 -6.83
N LEU A 86 12.61 -13.81 -6.92
CA LEU A 86 11.83 -13.97 -8.15
C LEU A 86 11.87 -12.71 -9.02
N TYR A 87 11.85 -11.52 -8.40
CA TYR A 87 11.67 -10.26 -9.12
C TYR A 87 12.81 -9.25 -8.93
N GLY A 88 13.87 -9.65 -8.21
CA GLY A 88 15.04 -8.81 -7.98
C GLY A 88 14.78 -7.60 -7.07
N LEU A 89 13.69 -7.60 -6.29
CA LEU A 89 13.33 -6.50 -5.38
C LEU A 89 14.03 -6.70 -4.02
N ASN A 90 15.14 -5.99 -3.79
CA ASN A 90 16.07 -6.26 -2.71
C ASN A 90 15.66 -5.65 -1.36
N ASN A 91 14.82 -4.60 -1.39
CA ASN A 91 14.42 -3.83 -0.21
C ASN A 91 12.97 -3.35 -0.34
N LEU A 92 12.44 -2.77 0.74
CA LEU A 92 11.05 -2.31 0.79
C LEU A 92 10.78 -1.12 -0.13
N ASP A 93 11.78 -0.27 -0.40
CA ASP A 93 11.62 0.90 -1.26
C ASP A 93 11.44 0.48 -2.72
N GLU A 94 12.23 -0.49 -3.19
CA GLU A 94 12.03 -1.08 -4.52
C GLU A 94 10.64 -1.73 -4.66
N ILE A 95 10.11 -2.32 -3.59
CA ILE A 95 8.74 -2.89 -3.58
C ILE A 95 7.70 -1.76 -3.63
N ARG A 96 7.90 -0.65 -2.91
CA ARG A 96 7.04 0.53 -2.96
C ARG A 96 7.01 1.14 -4.36
N ASP A 97 8.17 1.34 -4.95
CA ASP A 97 8.31 1.85 -6.32
C ASP A 97 7.62 0.94 -7.32
N ARG A 98 7.77 -0.38 -7.16
CA ARG A 98 7.08 -1.35 -8.01
C ARG A 98 5.57 -1.28 -7.87
N ARG A 99 5.05 -1.15 -6.65
CA ARG A 99 3.62 -0.95 -6.39
C ARG A 99 3.11 0.34 -7.04
N ALA A 100 3.87 1.43 -6.96
CA ALA A 100 3.53 2.69 -7.62
C ALA A 100 3.47 2.52 -9.14
N ALA A 101 4.44 1.81 -9.73
CA ALA A 101 4.44 1.48 -11.16
C ALA A 101 3.21 0.64 -11.56
N HIS A 102 2.79 -0.34 -10.75
CA HIS A 102 1.57 -1.12 -10.98
C HIS A 102 0.31 -0.25 -10.94
N LYS A 103 0.21 0.65 -9.95
CA LYS A 103 -0.90 1.61 -9.84
C LYS A 103 -0.95 2.53 -11.06
N ALA A 104 0.17 3.10 -11.46
CA ALA A 104 0.27 3.94 -12.65
C ALA A 104 -0.13 3.18 -13.94
N ALA A 105 0.30 1.92 -14.08
CA ALA A 105 -0.09 1.09 -15.22
C ALA A 105 -1.60 0.77 -15.22
N ARG A 106 -2.22 0.58 -14.05
CA ARG A 106 -3.68 0.41 -13.93
C ARG A 106 -4.42 1.69 -14.32
N SER A 107 -4.01 2.83 -13.79
CA SER A 107 -4.60 4.14 -14.11
C SER A 107 -4.51 4.43 -15.62
N LYS A 108 -3.35 4.25 -16.26
CA LYS A 108 -3.21 4.44 -17.71
C LYS A 108 -4.17 3.57 -18.55
N ARG A 109 -4.45 2.33 -18.13
CA ARG A 109 -5.44 1.47 -18.81
C ARG A 109 -6.86 1.99 -18.64
N MET A 110 -7.18 2.53 -17.46
CA MET A 110 -8.49 3.13 -17.20
C MET A 110 -8.64 4.42 -18.00
N ASP A 111 -7.64 5.29 -18.02
CA ASP A 111 -7.66 6.55 -18.78
C ASP A 111 -7.79 6.31 -20.29
N GLY A 112 -7.12 5.30 -20.82
CA GLY A 112 -7.27 4.87 -22.22
C GLY A 112 -8.65 4.28 -22.55
N LEU A 113 -9.40 3.86 -21.53
CA LEU A 113 -10.79 3.37 -21.65
C LEU A 113 -11.81 4.50 -21.36
N HIS A 114 -11.38 5.60 -20.75
CA HIS A 114 -12.22 6.67 -20.20
C HIS A 114 -12.45 7.85 -21.14
N GLY A 115 -12.87 7.55 -22.37
CA GLY A 115 -13.81 8.44 -23.06
C GLY A 115 -15.20 8.46 -22.39
N LEU A 116 -15.50 7.54 -21.46
CA LEU A 116 -16.81 7.41 -20.81
C LEU A 116 -16.68 6.95 -19.35
N SER A 117 -17.26 7.76 -18.45
CA SER A 117 -17.74 7.43 -17.09
C SER A 117 -16.85 7.72 -15.87
N ASN A 118 -16.67 9.01 -15.56
CA ASN A 118 -16.38 9.50 -14.19
C ASN A 118 -17.12 8.68 -13.11
N ASN A 119 -16.41 7.98 -12.21
CA ASN A 119 -16.51 8.25 -10.77
C ASN A 119 -15.46 7.49 -9.93
N SER A 120 -14.72 8.26 -9.15
CA SER A 120 -14.30 7.99 -7.76
C SER A 120 -13.61 6.66 -7.43
N ASN A 121 -12.28 6.63 -7.52
CA ASN A 121 -11.49 6.00 -6.44
C ASN A 121 -10.08 6.62 -6.31
N ASP A 122 -10.05 7.95 -6.39
CA ASP A 122 -8.88 8.82 -6.16
C ASP A 122 -8.63 9.08 -4.66
N TRP A 123 -9.01 8.14 -3.78
CA TRP A 123 -9.06 8.36 -2.32
C TRP A 123 -8.09 7.51 -1.50
N ILE A 124 -6.97 7.10 -2.10
CA ILE A 124 -5.79 6.70 -1.33
C ILE A 124 -4.60 7.43 -1.96
N ASP A 125 -4.55 8.74 -1.73
CA ASP A 125 -3.29 9.36 -1.29
C ASP A 125 -2.85 8.55 -0.07
N ASP A 126 -2.10 7.49 -0.33
CA ASP A 126 -1.29 6.82 0.68
C ASP A 126 -0.21 7.83 0.97
N ASP A 127 -0.56 8.77 1.85
CA ASP A 127 0.27 9.63 2.69
C ASP A 127 1.17 8.71 3.54
N PHE A 128 1.94 7.91 2.82
CA PHE A 128 3.19 7.26 3.20
C PHE A 128 4.32 8.24 2.85
N ASP A 129 4.00 9.54 2.75
CA ASP A 129 4.98 10.60 2.90
C ASP A 129 5.60 10.41 4.27
N GLN A 130 6.80 9.86 4.26
CA GLN A 130 7.89 10.21 5.16
C GLN A 130 7.44 10.78 6.50
N ASP A 131 7.05 9.89 7.43
CA ASP A 131 7.36 10.18 8.84
C ASP A 131 8.89 10.02 8.95
N GLU A 132 9.62 11.03 8.48
CA GLU A 132 11.00 11.34 8.89
C GLU A 132 10.95 11.73 10.36
N ASP A 133 10.73 10.76 11.24
CA ASP A 133 11.14 10.85 12.63
C ASP A 133 12.20 9.76 12.83
N ASP A 134 13.39 10.04 12.29
CA ASP A 134 14.65 9.50 12.80
C ASP A 134 14.82 10.00 14.24
N GLU A 135 14.02 9.51 15.19
CA GLU A 135 14.31 9.68 16.62
C GLU A 135 15.38 8.66 17.00
N ASP A 136 16.60 9.19 17.16
CA ASP A 136 17.73 8.66 17.93
C ASP A 136 17.38 7.42 18.76
N LEU A 137 17.75 6.25 18.24
CA LEU A 137 18.05 5.10 19.10
C LEU A 137 19.39 5.40 19.78
N GLU A 138 19.34 6.19 20.86
CA GLU A 138 20.40 6.20 21.87
C GLU A 138 20.62 4.74 22.30
N THR A 139 21.75 4.19 21.87
CA THR A 139 22.25 2.93 22.41
C THR A 139 22.92 3.26 23.72
N GLU A 140 22.18 3.12 24.82
CA GLU A 140 22.79 2.95 26.14
C GLU A 140 23.34 1.53 26.26
N ASP A 141 24.66 1.39 26.18
CA ASP A 141 25.48 0.63 27.15
C ASP A 141 26.98 0.98 26.99
#